data_AF-A0A8S0FQI6-F1
#
_entry.id   AF-A0A8S0FQI6-F1
#
_cell.length_a   1.000
_cell.length_b   1.000
_cell.length_c   1.000
_cell.angle_alpha   90.00
_cell.angle_beta   90.00
_cell.angle_gamma   90.00
#
_symmetry.space_group_name_H-M   'P 1'
#
loop_
_entity.id
_entity.type
_entity.pdbx_description
1 polymer ?
#
loop_
_entity_poly.entity_id
_entity_poly.type
_entity_poly.pdbx_seq_one_letter_code
_entity_poly.pdbx_strand_id
1 'polypeptide(L)'
;MLVAINDMSISDCISAEFLAQHQEFIRGAKVIVADCNLSEEALVWVLENSGETPVFIDPVSAWKCVKIRDHLSKIHTLKPNRLEAETLSGIALSGREDVAKVAAWFHQHGLNRLVLSMGGDGVYYSDINGESGWSAPRGL
;
A
#
# COMPACT_ATOMS: atom_id res chain seq x y z
N MET A 1 25.02 12.57 -4.65
CA MET A 1 24.30 11.94 -3.52
C MET A 1 24.58 12.78 -2.29
N LEU A 2 23.60 13.56 -1.81
CA LEU A 2 23.67 14.18 -0.49
C LEU A 2 23.24 13.12 0.53
N VAL A 3 24.02 12.94 1.59
CA VAL A 3 23.62 12.09 2.72
C VAL A 3 22.76 12.96 3.64
N ALA A 4 21.52 12.55 3.86
CA ALA A 4 20.64 13.13 4.89
C ALA A 4 20.63 12.20 6.11
N ILE A 5 20.71 12.77 7.31
CA ILE A 5 20.49 12.03 8.55
C ILE A 5 18.98 11.97 8.77
N ASN A 6 18.43 10.76 8.85
CA ASN A 6 17.01 10.54 9.12
C ASN A 6 16.86 9.63 10.35
N ASP A 7 16.38 10.20 11.46
CA ASP A 7 16.05 9.47 12.68
C ASP A 7 14.54 9.19 12.71
N MET A 8 14.17 7.99 12.27
CA MET A 8 12.78 7.55 12.18
C MET A 8 12.29 6.84 13.45
N SER A 9 13.06 6.85 14.54
CA SER A 9 12.67 6.19 15.81
C SER A 9 11.37 6.74 16.39
N ILE A 10 10.99 7.97 16.06
CA ILE A 10 9.70 8.55 16.47
C ILE A 10 8.49 7.80 15.90
N SER A 11 8.63 7.13 14.75
CA SER A 11 7.55 6.31 14.17
C SER A 11 7.23 5.10 15.05
N ASP A 12 8.19 4.62 15.84
CA ASP A 12 8.00 3.50 16.78
C ASP A 12 7.07 3.90 17.96
N CYS A 13 6.88 5.19 18.20
CA CYS A 13 5.90 5.68 19.18
C CYS A 13 4.45 5.54 18.71
N ILE A 14 4.21 5.31 17.41
CA ILE A 14 2.87 5.00 16.88
C ILE A 14 2.64 3.49 16.99
N SER A 15 2.57 3.01 18.25
CA SER A 15 2.40 1.59 18.55
C SER A 15 0.93 1.16 18.42
N ALA A 16 0.68 -0.14 18.39
CA ALA A 16 -0.68 -0.69 18.42
C ALA A 16 -1.46 -0.22 19.67
N GLU A 17 -0.80 -0.13 20.83
CA GLU A 17 -1.40 0.35 22.08
C GLU A 17 -1.76 1.84 22.00
N PHE A 18 -0.87 2.65 21.43
CA PHE A 18 -1.16 4.07 21.20
C PHE A 18 -2.37 4.24 20.26
N LEU A 19 -2.43 3.47 19.18
CA LEU A 19 -3.55 3.49 18.25
C LEU A 19 -4.86 3.02 18.91
N ALA A 20 -4.80 1.98 19.75
CA ALA A 20 -5.95 1.48 20.50
C ALA A 20 -6.58 2.52 21.43
N GLN A 21 -5.76 3.35 22.06
CA GLN A 21 -6.24 4.47 22.89
C GLN A 21 -7.02 5.52 22.09
N HIS A 22 -6.82 5.59 20.77
CA HIS A 22 -7.43 6.57 19.87
C HIS A 22 -8.42 5.93 18.87
N GLN A 23 -8.88 4.71 19.13
CA GLN A 23 -9.70 3.94 18.19
C GLN A 23 -10.98 4.65 17.74
N GLU A 24 -11.68 5.35 18.64
CA GLU A 24 -12.91 6.08 18.29
C GLU A 24 -12.64 7.20 17.28
N PHE A 25 -11.54 7.93 17.47
CA PHE A 25 -11.12 8.96 16.53
C PHE A 25 -10.76 8.37 15.15
N ILE A 26 -10.01 7.27 15.14
CA ILE A 26 -9.60 6.59 13.90
C ILE A 26 -10.81 6.05 13.14
N ARG A 27 -11.77 5.41 13.83
CA ARG A 27 -13.01 4.89 13.22
C ARG A 27 -13.99 5.97 12.76
N GLY A 28 -13.85 7.20 13.25
CA GLY A 28 -14.61 8.35 12.76
C GLY A 28 -14.14 8.87 11.40
N ALA A 29 -13.00 8.38 10.88
CA ALA A 29 -12.47 8.80 9.60
C ALA A 29 -13.29 8.24 8.43
N LYS A 30 -13.31 8.98 7.31
CA LYS A 30 -13.88 8.47 6.05
C LYS A 30 -12.96 7.50 5.32
N VAL A 31 -11.65 7.65 5.53
CA VAL A 31 -10.56 6.89 4.93
C VAL A 31 -9.39 6.93 5.92
N ILE A 32 -8.68 5.81 6.07
CA ILE A 32 -7.43 5.76 6.81
C ILE A 32 -6.30 5.59 5.80
N VAL A 33 -5.29 6.46 5.85
CA VAL A 33 -4.09 6.35 5.02
C VAL A 33 -2.91 6.05 5.94
N ALA A 34 -2.22 4.95 5.70
CA ALA A 34 -1.02 4.57 6.42
C ALA A 34 0.08 4.18 5.44
N ASP A 35 1.32 4.17 5.93
CA ASP A 35 2.47 3.74 5.15
C ASP A 35 3.27 2.67 5.89
N CYS A 36 4.19 2.00 5.20
CA CYS A 36 4.97 0.92 5.82
C CYS A 36 6.14 1.42 6.70
N ASN A 37 6.20 2.72 7.04
CA ASN A 37 7.09 3.20 8.11
C ASN A 37 6.61 2.76 9.49
N LEU A 38 5.30 2.54 9.66
CA LEU A 38 4.76 1.94 10.88
C LEU A 38 5.35 0.55 11.13
N SER A 39 5.42 0.15 12.40
CA SER A 39 5.77 -1.23 12.77
C SER A 39 4.74 -2.20 12.18
N GLU A 40 5.13 -3.47 12.05
CA GLU A 40 4.21 -4.50 11.56
C GLU A 40 3.01 -4.65 12.50
N GLU A 41 3.24 -4.61 13.83
CA GLU A 41 2.17 -4.67 14.83
C GLU A 41 1.18 -3.50 14.70
N ALA A 42 1.69 -2.28 14.47
CA ALA A 42 0.85 -1.10 14.27
C ALA A 42 0.04 -1.18 12.96
N LEU A 43 0.65 -1.64 11.86
CA LEU A 43 -0.06 -1.86 10.59
C LEU A 43 -1.16 -2.90 10.73
N VAL A 44 -0.86 -4.05 11.33
CA VAL A 44 -1.85 -5.11 11.58
C VAL A 44 -2.97 -4.58 12.47
N TRP A 45 -2.64 -3.79 13.51
CA TRP A 45 -3.66 -3.17 14.34
C TRP A 45 -4.60 -2.29 13.52
N VAL A 46 -4.08 -1.42 12.66
CA VAL A 46 -4.90 -0.57 11.77
C VAL A 46 -5.80 -1.45 10.90
N LEU A 47 -5.23 -2.44 10.22
CA LEU A 47 -5.96 -3.29 9.27
C LEU A 47 -7.07 -4.13 9.94
N GLU A 48 -6.86 -4.58 11.18
CA GLU A 48 -7.86 -5.37 11.91
C GLU A 48 -8.89 -4.52 12.65
N ASN A 49 -8.58 -3.26 12.99
CA ASN A 49 -9.45 -2.42 13.83
C ASN A 49 -10.16 -1.27 13.09
N SER A 50 -9.95 -1.13 11.78
CA SER A 50 -10.56 -0.08 10.95
C SER A 50 -12.08 -0.24 10.71
N GLY A 51 -12.65 -1.40 10.98
CA GLY A 51 -14.07 -1.68 10.74
C GLY A 51 -14.42 -1.58 9.25
N GLU A 52 -15.44 -0.80 8.91
CA GLU A 52 -15.83 -0.54 7.51
C GLU A 52 -15.03 0.60 6.85
N THR A 53 -14.16 1.28 7.61
CA THR A 53 -13.37 2.40 7.10
C THR A 53 -12.32 1.87 6.12
N PRO A 54 -12.29 2.34 4.86
CA PRO A 54 -11.34 1.84 3.88
C PRO A 54 -9.91 2.28 4.23
N VAL A 55 -8.99 1.32 4.24
CA VAL A 55 -7.57 1.53 4.51
C VAL A 55 -6.76 1.59 3.22
N PHE A 56 -6.00 2.68 3.07
CA PHE A 56 -5.11 2.95 1.95
C PHE A 56 -3.68 2.80 2.44
N ILE A 57 -2.87 2.02 1.73
CA ILE A 57 -1.46 1.79 2.08
C ILE A 57 -0.52 2.32 0.99
N ASP A 58 0.44 3.14 1.41
CA ASP A 58 1.64 3.45 0.64
C ASP A 58 2.81 2.56 1.10
N PRO A 59 3.38 1.71 0.22
CA PRO A 59 4.44 0.80 0.64
C PRO A 59 5.77 1.48 0.99
N VAL A 60 6.03 2.69 0.47
CA VAL A 60 7.25 3.52 0.66
C VAL A 60 8.56 2.91 0.15
N SER A 61 8.82 1.63 0.40
CA SER A 61 9.96 0.91 -0.13
C SER A 61 9.73 -0.59 -0.21
N ALA A 62 10.48 -1.25 -1.09
CA ALA A 62 10.49 -2.70 -1.25
C ALA A 62 10.86 -3.45 0.04
N TRP A 63 11.71 -2.87 0.89
CA TRP A 63 12.07 -3.48 2.16
C TRP A 63 10.93 -3.43 3.19
N LYS A 64 10.17 -2.33 3.20
CA LYS A 64 9.13 -2.10 4.21
C LYS A 64 7.80 -2.76 3.84
N CYS A 65 7.52 -2.87 2.54
CA CYS A 65 6.25 -3.40 2.06
C CYS A 65 6.00 -4.86 2.42
N VAL A 66 7.04 -5.66 2.68
CA VAL A 66 6.86 -7.09 3.00
C VAL A 66 5.94 -7.33 4.21
N LYS A 67 5.86 -6.36 5.14
CA LYS A 67 4.98 -6.37 6.32
C LYS A 67 3.48 -6.53 5.99
N ILE A 68 3.05 -6.11 4.81
CA ILE A 68 1.62 -6.11 4.43
C ILE A 68 1.24 -7.27 3.51
N ARG A 69 2.20 -8.13 3.14
CA ARG A 69 1.99 -9.18 2.12
C ARG A 69 0.86 -10.14 2.50
N ASP A 70 0.79 -10.52 3.77
CA ASP A 70 -0.21 -11.48 4.27
C ASP A 70 -1.53 -10.82 4.67
N HIS A 71 -1.63 -9.49 4.51
CA HIS A 71 -2.79 -8.69 4.90
C HIS A 71 -3.44 -7.94 3.73
N LEU A 72 -3.12 -8.30 2.48
CA LEU A 72 -3.66 -7.66 1.27
C LEU A 72 -5.19 -7.64 1.24
N SER A 73 -5.85 -8.68 1.77
CA SER A 73 -7.32 -8.79 1.85
C SER A 73 -7.99 -7.77 2.78
N LYS A 74 -7.21 -7.10 3.65
CA LYS A 74 -7.68 -6.04 4.55
C LYS A 74 -7.42 -4.64 4.00
N ILE A 75 -6.72 -4.54 2.85
CA ILE A 75 -6.35 -3.26 2.25
C ILE A 75 -7.38 -2.90 1.18
N HIS A 76 -7.98 -1.72 1.32
CA HIS A 76 -8.88 -1.21 0.30
C HIS A 76 -8.10 -0.69 -0.92
N THR A 77 -7.01 0.05 -0.71
CA THR A 77 -6.20 0.56 -1.83
C THR A 77 -4.73 0.48 -1.53
N LEU A 78 -3.97 -0.15 -2.43
CA LEU A 78 -2.52 -0.19 -2.35
C LEU A 78 -1.94 0.65 -3.49
N LYS A 79 -0.97 1.52 -3.18
CA LYS A 79 -0.27 2.34 -4.19
C LYS A 79 1.22 1.98 -4.31
N PRO A 80 1.58 0.79 -4.84
CA PRO A 80 2.97 0.44 -5.01
C PRO A 80 3.57 1.13 -6.24
N ASN A 81 4.89 1.26 -6.26
CA ASN A 81 5.64 1.37 -7.51
C ASN A 81 5.98 -0.04 -8.05
N ARG A 82 6.62 -0.09 -9.23
CA ARG A 82 7.08 -1.35 -9.84
C ARG A 82 7.87 -2.25 -8.90
N LEU A 83 8.92 -1.74 -8.24
CA LEU A 83 9.80 -2.56 -7.41
C LEU A 83 9.08 -3.13 -6.18
N GLU A 84 8.21 -2.34 -5.56
CA GLU A 84 7.35 -2.80 -4.46
C GLU A 84 6.35 -3.86 -4.92
N ALA A 85 5.76 -3.68 -6.10
CA ALA A 85 4.82 -4.64 -6.67
C ALA A 85 5.49 -5.98 -6.99
N GLU A 86 6.69 -5.97 -7.57
CA GLU A 86 7.51 -7.18 -7.78
C GLU A 86 7.87 -7.84 -6.45
N THR A 87 8.21 -7.05 -5.43
CA THR A 87 8.59 -7.57 -4.11
C THR A 87 7.43 -8.26 -3.40
N LEU A 88 6.22 -7.69 -3.47
CA LEU A 88 5.02 -8.26 -2.87
C LEU A 88 4.53 -9.49 -3.63
N SER A 89 4.47 -9.40 -4.97
CA SER A 89 3.89 -10.46 -5.82
C SER A 89 4.85 -11.60 -6.13
N GLY A 90 6.17 -11.35 -6.11
CA GLY A 90 7.17 -12.26 -6.63
C GLY A 90 7.13 -12.41 -8.16
N ILE A 91 6.40 -11.54 -8.87
CA ILE A 91 6.24 -11.56 -10.32
C ILE A 91 7.05 -10.42 -10.92
N ALA A 92 7.93 -10.73 -11.87
CA ALA A 92 8.66 -9.71 -12.62
C ALA A 92 7.72 -8.80 -13.41
N LEU A 93 8.03 -7.51 -13.43
CA LEU A 93 7.23 -6.44 -14.02
C LEU A 93 8.13 -5.57 -14.90
N SER A 94 8.36 -6.02 -16.13
CA SER A 94 9.31 -5.39 -17.04
C SER A 94 8.69 -4.24 -17.83
N GLY A 95 7.38 -4.33 -18.12
CA GLY A 95 6.67 -3.38 -18.96
C GLY A 95 5.16 -3.42 -18.75
N ARG A 96 4.43 -2.71 -19.62
CA ARG A 96 2.96 -2.57 -19.53
C ARG A 96 2.23 -3.89 -19.74
N GLU A 97 2.82 -4.79 -20.51
CA GLU A 97 2.32 -6.12 -20.83
C GLU A 97 2.20 -7.04 -19.60
N ASP A 98 3.05 -6.84 -18.59
CA ASP A 98 3.07 -7.65 -17.37
C ASP A 98 2.06 -7.15 -16.32
N VAL A 99 1.65 -5.89 -16.42
CA VAL A 99 0.88 -5.18 -15.38
C VAL A 99 -0.44 -5.87 -15.05
N ALA A 100 -1.17 -6.35 -16.07
CA ALA A 100 -2.44 -7.04 -15.84
C ALA A 100 -2.28 -8.34 -15.03
N LYS A 101 -1.19 -9.08 -15.25
CA LYS A 101 -0.86 -10.29 -14.50
C LYS A 101 -0.52 -9.97 -13.05
N VAL A 102 0.30 -8.94 -12.82
CA VAL A 102 0.67 -8.50 -11.47
C VAL A 102 -0.57 -8.00 -10.72
N ALA A 103 -1.43 -7.22 -11.37
CA ALA A 103 -2.69 -6.75 -10.79
C ALA A 103 -3.62 -7.91 -10.42
N ALA A 104 -3.78 -8.89 -11.30
CA ALA A 104 -4.59 -10.07 -11.03
C ALA A 104 -4.09 -10.84 -9.80
N TRP A 105 -2.78 -10.94 -9.59
CA TRP A 105 -2.22 -11.54 -8.39
C TRP A 105 -2.65 -10.80 -7.12
N PHE A 106 -2.56 -9.46 -7.10
CA PHE A 106 -3.00 -8.67 -5.94
C PHE A 106 -4.49 -8.87 -5.62
N HIS A 107 -5.35 -8.85 -6.64
CA HIS A 107 -6.79 -9.05 -6.45
C HIS A 107 -7.13 -10.49 -6.02
N GLN A 108 -6.41 -11.51 -6.51
CA GLN A 108 -6.52 -12.89 -6.03
C GLN A 108 -6.15 -13.03 -4.54
N HIS A 109 -5.28 -12.16 -4.02
CA HIS A 109 -4.92 -12.09 -2.60
C HIS A 109 -5.82 -11.12 -1.80
N GLY A 110 -6.94 -10.69 -2.39
CA GLY A 110 -8.00 -9.95 -1.72
C GLY A 110 -7.86 -8.43 -1.74
N LEU A 111 -6.84 -7.87 -2.41
CA LEU A 111 -6.72 -6.42 -2.53
C LEU A 111 -7.91 -5.86 -3.33
N ASN A 112 -8.59 -4.84 -2.79
CA ASN A 112 -9.73 -4.24 -3.49
C ASN A 112 -9.30 -3.37 -4.68
N ARG A 113 -8.38 -2.40 -4.48
CA ARG A 113 -7.86 -1.53 -5.55
C ARG A 113 -6.35 -1.48 -5.57
N LEU A 114 -5.79 -1.51 -6.77
CA LEU A 114 -4.37 -1.32 -7.04
C LEU A 114 -4.16 -0.03 -7.82
N VAL A 115 -3.22 0.79 -7.38
CA VAL A 115 -2.75 1.98 -8.10
C VAL A 115 -1.24 1.87 -8.28
N LEU A 116 -0.82 1.27 -9.39
CA LEU A 116 0.57 0.92 -9.67
C LEU A 116 1.28 2.02 -10.45
N SER A 117 2.24 2.68 -9.81
CA SER A 117 3.10 3.69 -10.46
C SER A 117 4.20 3.03 -11.28
N MET A 118 4.26 3.34 -12.57
CA MET A 118 5.22 2.79 -13.54
C MET A 118 6.23 3.83 -14.06
N GLY A 119 6.40 4.95 -13.33
CA GLY A 119 7.35 6.00 -13.70
C GLY A 119 6.95 6.69 -15.01
N GLY A 120 7.84 6.67 -16.01
CA GLY A 120 7.61 7.28 -17.33
C GLY A 120 6.43 6.68 -18.09
N ASP A 121 6.00 5.46 -17.73
CA ASP A 121 4.81 4.82 -18.31
C ASP A 121 3.50 5.33 -17.71
N GLY A 122 3.53 6.17 -16.66
CA GLY A 122 2.35 6.67 -15.98
C GLY A 122 1.89 5.77 -14.84
N VAL A 123 0.57 5.68 -14.65
CA VAL A 123 -0.05 4.95 -13.54
C VAL A 123 -1.10 3.99 -14.10
N TYR A 124 -1.02 2.72 -13.71
CA TYR A 124 -2.07 1.75 -13.95
C TYR A 124 -2.99 1.67 -12.72
N TYR A 125 -4.30 1.64 -12.94
CA TYR A 125 -5.27 1.38 -11.89
C TYR A 125 -6.09 0.14 -12.22
N SER A 126 -6.46 -0.61 -11.19
CA SER A 126 -7.43 -1.71 -11.29
C SER A 126 -8.19 -1.93 -10.00
N ASP A 127 -9.38 -2.50 -10.09
CA ASP A 127 -10.15 -2.98 -8.95
C ASP A 127 -10.54 -4.47 -9.06
N ILE A 128 -11.02 -5.01 -7.95
CA ILE A 128 -11.44 -6.42 -7.83
C ILE A 128 -12.66 -6.78 -8.69
N ASN A 129 -13.42 -5.78 -9.17
CA ASN A 129 -14.58 -5.99 -10.05
C ASN A 129 -14.20 -6.00 -11.53
N GLY A 130 -12.92 -5.78 -11.85
CA GLY A 130 -12.39 -5.82 -13.21
C GLY A 130 -12.32 -4.46 -13.90
N GLU A 131 -12.68 -3.35 -13.22
CA GLU A 131 -12.40 -2.03 -13.76
C GLU A 131 -10.89 -1.79 -13.77
N SER A 132 -10.35 -1.35 -14.90
CA SER A 132 -8.92 -1.05 -15.02
C SER A 132 -8.64 -0.02 -16.11
N GLY A 133 -7.46 0.60 -16.04
CA GLY A 133 -7.04 1.56 -17.04
C GLY A 133 -5.69 2.21 -16.76
N TRP A 134 -5.30 3.09 -17.67
CA TRP A 134 -4.05 3.82 -17.59
C TRP A 134 -4.30 5.33 -17.47
N SER A 135 -3.60 5.96 -16.55
CA SER A 135 -3.41 7.41 -16.54
C SER A 135 -2.04 7.72 -17.12
N ALA A 136 -2.00 8.58 -18.14
CA ALA A 136 -0.74 9.10 -18.67
C ALA A 136 0.06 9.84 -17.57
N PRO A 137 1.40 9.83 -17.63
CA PRO A 137 2.20 10.69 -16.76
C PRO A 137 1.78 12.15 -16.99
N ARG A 138 1.50 12.89 -15.90
CA ARG A 138 1.33 14.33 -16.01
C ARG A 138 2.70 14.92 -16.33
N GLY A 139 2.85 15.51 -17.52
CA GLY A 139 4.06 16.25 -17.87
C GLY A 139 4.32 17.32 -16.80
N LEU A 140 5.55 17.36 -16.31
CA LEU A 140 6.09 18.51 -15.59
C LEU A 140 6.48 19.60 -16.60
#